data_AF-A0A7H4LII8-F1
#
_entry.id   AF-A0A7H4LII8-F1
#
_cell.length_a   1.000
_cell.length_b   1.000
_cell.length_c   1.000
_cell.angle_alpha   90.00
_cell.angle_beta   90.00
_cell.angle_gamma   90.00
#
_symmetry.space_group_name_H-M   'P 1'
#
loop_
_entity.id
_entity.type
_entity.pdbx_description
1 polymer ?
#
loop_
_entity_poly.entity_id
_entity_poly.type
_entity_poly.pdbx_seq_one_letter_code
_entity_poly.pdbx_strand_id
1 'polypeptide(L)'
;MKTQVEMLKPATLDAAMDLAISFEHLNTVTSTATTPGRPNRPLRPMAAPTSALPDSSNSTPALIFKRLTPAEMDERRAKGLCFNCDEKFARGHRC
;
A
#
# COMPACT_ATOMS: atom_id res chain seq x y z
N MET A 1 -15.78 -7.15 -16.34
CA MET A 1 -15.31 -5.80 -16.69
C MET A 1 -15.70 -5.38 -18.11
N LYS A 2 -15.58 -6.23 -19.15
CA LYS A 2 -16.02 -5.88 -20.54
C LYS A 2 -17.53 -5.66 -20.73
N THR A 3 -18.37 -6.10 -19.80
CA THR A 3 -19.84 -6.13 -19.95
C THR A 3 -20.52 -4.76 -19.88
N GLN A 4 -19.96 -3.77 -19.16
CA GLN A 4 -20.65 -2.49 -18.92
C GLN A 4 -20.53 -1.52 -20.09
N VAL A 5 -19.33 -1.39 -20.67
CA VAL A 5 -19.11 -0.58 -21.87
C VAL A 5 -19.78 -1.21 -23.10
N GLU A 6 -19.73 -2.53 -23.22
CA GLU A 6 -20.36 -3.29 -24.31
C GLU A 6 -21.90 -3.18 -24.31
N MET A 7 -22.52 -3.01 -23.14
CA MET A 7 -23.97 -2.81 -23.00
C MET A 7 -24.42 -1.48 -23.63
N LEU A 8 -23.62 -0.43 -23.46
CA LEU A 8 -23.90 0.92 -23.95
C LEU A 8 -23.55 1.14 -25.42
N LYS A 9 -22.87 0.16 -26.06
CA LYS A 9 -22.47 0.17 -27.49
C LYS A 9 -22.10 1.57 -28.01
N PRO A 10 -21.05 2.20 -27.45
CA PRO A 10 -20.67 3.56 -27.83
C PRO A 10 -20.35 3.63 -29.33
N ALA A 11 -20.84 4.68 -29.99
CA ALA A 11 -20.66 4.89 -31.43
C ALA A 11 -19.23 5.35 -31.80
N THR A 12 -18.46 5.82 -30.82
CA THR A 12 -17.10 6.35 -31.00
C THR A 12 -16.14 5.78 -29.96
N LEU A 13 -14.85 5.75 -30.32
CA LEU A 13 -13.77 5.27 -29.45
C LEU A 13 -13.67 6.11 -28.16
N ASP A 14 -13.79 7.43 -28.30
CA ASP A 14 -13.68 8.40 -27.21
C ASP A 14 -14.74 8.16 -26.13
N ALA A 15 -16.00 8.01 -26.56
CA ALA A 15 -17.10 7.66 -25.67
C ALA A 15 -16.90 6.29 -24.99
N ALA A 16 -16.26 5.33 -25.66
CA ALA A 16 -15.94 4.03 -25.06
C ALA A 16 -14.87 4.15 -23.96
N MET A 17 -13.87 5.02 -24.17
CA MET A 17 -12.82 5.29 -23.18
C MET A 17 -13.39 5.99 -21.95
N ASP A 18 -14.22 7.02 -22.13
CA ASP A 18 -14.86 7.72 -21.01
C ASP A 18 -15.73 6.80 -20.16
N LEU A 19 -16.53 5.96 -20.83
CA LEU A 19 -17.37 4.97 -20.14
C LEU A 19 -16.51 3.96 -19.37
N ALA A 20 -15.41 3.46 -19.96
CA ALA A 20 -14.50 2.54 -19.27
C ALA A 20 -13.92 3.14 -17.98
N ILE A 21 -13.44 4.39 -18.06
CA ILE A 21 -12.87 5.11 -16.91
C ILE A 21 -13.93 5.31 -15.82
N SER A 22 -15.15 5.71 -16.19
CA SER A 22 -16.23 5.94 -15.22
C SER A 22 -16.63 4.67 -14.46
N PHE A 23 -16.72 3.53 -15.14
CA PHE A 23 -17.07 2.25 -14.52
C PHE A 23 -15.97 1.72 -13.61
N GLU A 24 -14.69 1.90 -13.98
CA GLU A 24 -13.58 1.57 -13.08
C GLU A 24 -13.62 2.41 -11.81
N HIS A 25 -13.95 3.70 -11.92
CA HIS A 25 -14.08 4.57 -10.76
C HIS A 25 -15.25 4.16 -9.85
N LEU A 26 -16.42 3.84 -10.40
CA LEU A 26 -17.55 3.33 -9.61
C LEU A 26 -17.22 1.97 -8.96
N ASN A 27 -16.51 1.10 -9.67
CA ASN A 27 -16.15 -0.21 -9.15
C ASN A 27 -15.09 -0.14 -8.05
N THR A 28 -14.13 0.81 -8.13
CA THR A 28 -13.17 1.04 -7.05
C THR A 28 -13.87 1.58 -5.79
N VAL A 29 -14.83 2.49 -5.92
CA VAL A 29 -15.59 3.02 -4.78
C VAL A 29 -16.48 1.94 -4.15
N THR A 30 -17.23 1.19 -4.96
CA THR A 30 -18.12 0.12 -4.45
C THR A 30 -17.37 -1.11 -3.93
N SER A 31 -16.22 -1.46 -4.52
CA SER A 31 -15.39 -2.59 -4.03
C SER A 31 -14.77 -2.33 -2.66
N THR A 32 -14.64 -1.06 -2.22
CA THR A 32 -14.20 -0.75 -0.85
C THR A 32 -15.25 -1.07 0.22
N ALA A 33 -16.49 -1.38 -0.17
CA ALA A 33 -17.58 -1.65 0.77
C ALA A 33 -17.83 -3.15 1.07
N THR A 34 -17.16 -4.10 0.42
CA THR A 34 -17.56 -5.54 0.53
C THR A 34 -16.43 -6.54 0.84
N THR A 35 -15.25 -6.12 1.29
CA THR A 35 -14.26 -7.09 1.82
C THR A 35 -13.60 -6.63 3.12
N PRO A 36 -13.71 -7.42 4.22
CA PRO A 36 -12.85 -7.25 5.38
C PRO A 36 -11.48 -7.84 5.03
N GLY A 37 -10.56 -7.02 4.51
CA GLY A 37 -9.20 -7.49 4.30
C GLY A 37 -8.38 -6.72 3.28
N ARG A 38 -7.91 -5.53 3.69
CA ARG A 38 -6.60 -4.90 3.40
C ARG A 38 -6.77 -3.39 3.27
N PRO A 39 -6.02 -2.58 4.03
CA PRO A 39 -6.09 -1.13 3.88
C PRO A 39 -5.32 -0.71 2.64
N ASN A 40 -6.03 -0.35 1.57
CA ASN A 40 -5.47 0.52 0.54
C ASN A 40 -5.44 1.93 1.12
N ARG A 41 -4.26 2.36 1.60
CA ARG A 41 -4.09 3.61 2.33
C ARG A 41 -4.25 4.81 1.38
N PRO A 42 -5.20 5.73 1.60
CA PRO A 42 -5.14 7.03 0.96
C PRO A 42 -4.00 7.85 1.58
N LEU A 43 -3.24 8.56 0.73
CA LEU A 43 -2.25 9.55 1.17
C LEU A 43 -3.01 10.71 1.82
N ARG A 44 -2.87 10.86 3.15
CA ARG A 44 -3.34 12.04 3.90
C ARG A 44 -2.12 12.84 4.39
N PRO A 45 -2.15 14.18 4.37
CA PRO A 45 -1.04 15.01 4.83
C PRO A 45 -0.94 14.90 6.35
N MET A 46 0.25 14.63 6.87
CA MET A 46 0.50 14.48 8.31
C MET A 46 1.00 15.81 8.88
N ALA A 47 0.19 16.41 9.76
CA ALA A 47 0.65 17.35 10.77
C ALA A 47 1.43 16.59 11.87
N ALA A 48 2.44 17.25 12.43
CA ALA A 48 3.51 16.74 13.27
C ALA A 48 3.11 16.58 14.77
N PRO A 49 4.06 16.48 15.72
CA PRO A 49 4.73 15.25 16.15
C PRO A 49 4.47 14.95 17.65
N THR A 50 4.62 13.69 18.07
CA THR A 50 4.72 13.37 19.50
C THR A 50 5.82 12.34 19.74
N SER A 51 6.85 12.79 20.45
CA SER A 51 7.96 12.01 20.98
C SER A 51 7.50 11.06 22.09
N ALA A 52 7.95 9.80 22.06
CA ALA A 52 8.13 8.97 23.24
C ALA A 52 9.18 7.87 22.97
N LEU A 53 9.93 7.55 24.02
CA LEU A 53 11.26 6.90 24.11
C LEU A 53 11.27 5.39 23.78
N PRO A 54 12.47 4.77 23.62
CA PRO A 54 12.61 3.38 23.18
C PRO A 54 12.64 2.42 24.37
N ASP A 55 11.85 1.34 24.32
CA ASP A 55 12.07 0.19 25.18
C ASP A 55 12.20 -1.08 24.33
N SER A 56 13.31 -1.78 24.56
CA SER A 56 13.68 -3.01 23.89
C SER A 56 12.87 -4.16 24.48
N SER A 57 11.95 -4.72 23.71
CA SER A 57 11.31 -5.98 24.07
C SER A 57 11.21 -6.90 22.86
N ASN A 58 12.11 -7.87 22.87
CA ASN A 58 12.16 -9.07 22.06
C ASN A 58 10.77 -9.73 21.95
N SER A 59 10.05 -9.38 20.89
CA SER A 59 8.72 -9.88 20.59
C SER A 59 8.74 -10.37 19.15
N THR A 60 8.54 -11.68 18.99
CA THR A 60 8.26 -12.32 17.69
C THR A 60 7.42 -11.37 16.82
N PRO A 61 7.89 -10.92 15.65
CA PRO A 61 7.17 -9.90 14.93
C PRO A 61 5.96 -10.58 14.29
N ALA A 62 4.82 -10.52 14.98
CA ALA A 62 3.57 -10.29 14.30
C ALA A 62 3.88 -9.21 13.26
N LEU A 63 3.66 -9.52 11.97
CA LEU A 63 4.06 -8.73 10.81
C LEU A 63 3.34 -7.37 10.81
N ILE A 64 3.68 -6.54 11.77
CA ILE A 64 3.37 -5.13 11.81
C ILE A 64 4.35 -4.57 10.81
N PHE A 65 3.87 -4.29 9.60
CA PHE A 65 4.61 -3.56 8.58
C PHE A 65 4.99 -2.19 9.15
N LYS A 66 6.10 -2.13 9.89
CA LYS A 66 6.69 -0.90 10.40
C LYS A 66 7.13 -0.13 9.18
N ARG A 67 6.41 0.95 8.88
CA ARG A 67 6.73 1.83 7.76
C ARG A 67 7.97 2.61 8.17
N LEU A 68 9.13 2.18 7.68
CA LEU A 68 10.37 2.94 7.88
C LEU A 68 10.23 4.29 7.20
N THR A 69 10.59 5.34 7.91
CA THR A 69 10.80 6.66 7.33
C THR A 69 11.99 6.61 6.36
N PRO A 70 12.12 7.57 5.43
CA PRO A 70 13.25 7.62 4.51
C PRO A 70 14.62 7.60 5.21
N ALA A 71 14.75 8.38 6.30
CA ALA A 71 15.97 8.43 7.10
C ALA A 71 16.33 7.07 7.71
N GLU A 72 15.34 6.37 8.29
CA GLU A 72 15.56 5.02 8.84
C GLU A 72 15.90 4.00 7.76
N MET A 73 15.34 4.15 6.56
CA MET A 73 15.67 3.30 5.42
C MET A 73 17.13 3.46 5.00
N ASP A 74 17.63 4.70 4.96
CA ASP A 74 19.02 5.01 4.63
C ASP A 74 19.97 4.48 5.71
N GLU A 75 19.61 4.62 6.99
CA GLU A 75 20.37 4.02 8.08
C GLU A 75 20.42 2.49 8.00
N ARG A 76 19.29 1.82 7.73
CA ARG A 76 19.28 0.37 7.56
C ARG A 76 20.08 -0.08 6.35
N ARG A 77 20.03 0.67 5.24
CA ARG A 77 20.85 0.42 4.06
C ARG A 77 22.34 0.56 4.37
N ALA A 78 22.73 1.61 5.11
CA ALA A 78 24.11 1.84 5.53
C ALA A 78 24.61 0.74 6.49
N LYS A 79 23.73 0.26 7.39
CA LYS A 79 24.01 -0.82 8.34
C LYS A 79 23.92 -2.22 7.69
N GLY A 80 23.42 -2.32 6.45
CA GLY A 80 23.21 -3.59 5.76
C GLY A 80 22.17 -4.51 6.44
N LEU A 81 21.20 -3.93 7.14
CA LEU A 81 20.17 -4.66 7.87
C LEU A 81 18.93 -4.88 7.01
N CYS A 82 18.17 -5.92 7.34
CA CYS A 82 16.89 -6.21 6.74
C CYS A 82 15.87 -5.10 7.04
N PHE A 83 14.96 -4.85 6.09
CA PHE A 83 13.91 -3.85 6.30
C PHE A 83 12.79 -4.33 7.22
N ASN A 84 12.73 -5.62 7.54
CA ASN A 84 11.68 -6.21 8.37
C ASN A 84 12.17 -6.60 9.78
N CYS A 85 13.42 -7.02 9.93
CA CYS A 85 14.05 -7.42 11.19
C CYS A 85 15.43 -6.79 11.36
N ASP A 86 16.02 -6.87 12.55
CA ASP A 86 17.30 -6.23 12.87
C ASP A 86 18.51 -7.13 12.56
N GLU A 87 18.35 -8.07 11.61
CA GLU A 87 19.41 -8.96 11.12
C GLU A 87 20.04 -8.46 9.83
N LYS A 88 21.27 -8.90 9.54
CA LYS A 88 21.97 -8.56 8.29
C LYS A 88 21.25 -9.14 7.07
N PHE A 89 21.02 -8.30 6.07
CA PHE A 89 20.37 -8.74 4.83
C PHE A 89 21.37 -9.46 3.92
N ALA A 90 21.09 -10.73 3.61
CA ALA A 90 21.85 -11.55 2.68
C ALA A 90 20.94 -12.15 1.61
N ARG A 91 21.51 -12.56 0.47
CA ARG A 91 20.76 -13.28 -0.58
C ARG A 91 20.23 -14.59 0.02
N GLY A 92 18.90 -14.74 0.06
CA GLY A 92 18.24 -15.90 0.67
C GLY A 92 17.80 -15.70 2.13
N HIS A 93 17.94 -14.49 2.69
CA HIS A 93 17.43 -14.16 4.01
C HIS A 93 15.90 -14.32 4.08
N ARG A 94 15.42 -15.03 5.11
CA ARG A 94 14.00 -15.18 5.45
C ARG A 94 13.82 -14.57 6.83
N CYS A 95 12.95 -13.56 6.92
CA CYS A 95 12.60 -12.87 8.16
C CYS A 95 11.72 -13.72 9.06
#